data_AF-A0A2Z6R0C0-F1
#
_entry.id   AF-A0A2Z6R0C0-F1
#
_cell.length_a   1.000
_cell.length_b   1.000
_cell.length_c   1.000
_cell.angle_alpha   90.00
_cell.angle_beta   90.00
_cell.angle_gamma   90.00
#
_symmetry.space_group_name_H-M   'P 1'
#
loop_
_entity.id
_entity.type
_entity.pdbx_description
1 polymer ?
#
loop_
_entity_poly.entity_id
_entity_poly.type
_entity_poly.pdbx_seq_one_letter_code
_entity_poly.pdbx_strand_id
1 'polypeptide(L)'
;MKKGFLLSKPAQKTAETSSTTKVTPTTALKSIPSNRFHNVITDFMLRLIDRSSAFLLSSIIPTDPEVMEMFFIAHEDKVIPLEQLAQLIDNAGCSPYLAQFLATILNIFLLDDENLEIFTIDSEIR
;
A
#
# COMPACT_ATOMS: atom_id res chain seq x y z
N MET A 1 39.06 -60.84 7.08
CA MET A 1 38.30 -59.69 6.54
C MET A 1 36.89 -59.76 7.08
N LYS A 2 36.38 -58.65 7.63
CA LYS A 2 35.18 -58.60 8.48
C LYS A 2 33.89 -58.74 7.65
N LYS A 3 32.96 -59.51 8.23
CA LYS A 3 31.62 -59.83 7.77
C LYS A 3 30.75 -58.57 7.65
N GLY A 4 29.80 -58.64 6.71
CA GLY A 4 28.96 -57.52 6.29
C GLY A 4 27.99 -57.00 7.33
N PHE A 5 27.46 -55.82 7.03
CA PHE A 5 26.33 -55.22 7.74
C PHE A 5 25.18 -55.05 6.75
N LEU A 6 24.18 -55.90 6.92
CA LEU A 6 22.85 -55.72 6.37
C LEU A 6 22.21 -54.53 7.09
N LEU A 7 21.69 -53.57 6.35
CA LEU A 7 20.91 -52.45 6.88
C LEU A 7 19.57 -52.97 7.40
N SER A 8 19.56 -53.46 8.64
CA SER A 8 18.34 -53.86 9.33
C SER A 8 17.70 -52.64 10.00
N LYS A 9 16.87 -51.90 9.25
CA LYS A 9 15.69 -51.15 9.73
C LYS A 9 15.09 -50.32 8.59
N PRO A 10 13.75 -50.31 8.40
CA PRO A 10 13.11 -49.25 7.63
C PRO A 10 13.27 -47.93 8.39
N ALA A 11 13.51 -46.83 7.67
CA ALA A 11 13.47 -45.50 8.26
C ALA A 11 12.08 -45.24 8.87
N GLN A 12 12.05 -44.78 10.12
CA GLN A 12 10.83 -44.43 10.83
C GLN A 12 10.14 -43.29 10.06
N LYS A 13 8.87 -43.49 9.66
CA LYS A 13 8.07 -42.44 9.02
C LYS A 13 8.07 -41.22 9.93
N THR A 14 8.66 -40.13 9.46
CA THR A 14 8.52 -38.80 10.04
C THR A 14 7.02 -38.49 10.03
N ALA A 15 6.40 -38.40 11.20
CA ALA A 15 5.08 -37.81 11.30
C ALA A 15 5.25 -36.33 10.94
N GLU A 16 4.56 -35.87 9.90
CA GLU A 16 4.48 -34.46 9.60
C GLU A 16 3.83 -33.76 10.79
N THR A 17 4.65 -33.12 11.63
CA THR A 17 4.17 -32.11 12.56
C THR A 17 3.85 -30.88 11.74
N SER A 18 2.66 -30.87 11.14
CA SER A 18 2.02 -29.63 10.73
C SER A 18 1.70 -28.85 12.00
N SER A 19 2.68 -28.06 12.44
CA SER A 19 2.44 -27.01 13.42
C SER A 19 1.70 -25.89 12.69
N THR A 20 0.38 -26.08 12.54
CA THR A 20 -0.51 -24.98 12.20
C THR A 20 -0.52 -24.06 13.43
N THR A 21 0.46 -23.17 13.50
CA THR A 21 0.37 -22.02 14.39
C THR A 21 -0.77 -21.20 13.82
N LYS A 22 -1.98 -21.46 14.31
CA LYS A 22 -3.16 -20.69 13.99
C LYS A 22 -2.95 -19.35 14.65
N VAL A 23 -2.29 -18.45 13.92
CA VAL A 23 -2.27 -17.03 14.28
C VAL A 23 -3.72 -16.60 14.14
N THR A 24 -4.42 -16.54 15.26
CA THR A 24 -5.69 -15.82 15.32
C THR A 24 -5.31 -14.36 15.05
N PRO A 25 -5.72 -13.76 13.92
CA PRO A 25 -5.57 -12.33 13.78
C PRO A 25 -6.38 -11.72 14.92
N THR A 26 -5.68 -11.12 15.88
CA THR A 26 -6.31 -10.33 16.93
C THR A 26 -6.91 -9.12 16.24
N THR A 27 -8.16 -9.23 15.81
CA THR A 27 -9.01 -8.12 15.40
C THR A 27 -9.35 -7.28 16.63
N ALA A 28 -8.32 -6.65 17.20
CA ALA A 28 -8.52 -5.48 18.02
C ALA A 28 -8.90 -4.37 17.05
N LEU A 29 -10.19 -4.29 16.70
CA LEU A 29 -10.77 -3.30 15.80
C LEU A 29 -10.79 -1.93 16.48
N LYS A 30 -9.60 -1.42 16.87
CA LYS A 30 -9.39 0.02 16.89
C LYS A 30 -9.34 0.39 15.42
N SER A 31 -10.31 1.18 14.97
CA SER A 31 -10.32 1.73 13.61
C SER A 31 -8.92 2.27 13.31
N ILE A 32 -8.23 1.67 12.35
CA ILE A 32 -6.89 2.10 12.02
C ILE A 32 -7.00 3.53 11.47
N PRO A 33 -6.19 4.50 11.94
CA PRO A 33 -6.28 5.87 11.45
C PRO A 33 -6.13 5.92 9.93
N SER A 34 -7.06 6.61 9.27
CA SER A 34 -7.04 6.83 7.82
C SER A 34 -5.87 7.72 7.38
N ASN A 35 -5.30 8.48 8.31
CA ASN A 35 -4.19 9.39 8.04
C ASN A 35 -2.79 8.76 8.14
N ARG A 36 -2.69 7.46 8.45
CA ARG A 36 -1.40 6.79 8.72
C ARG A 36 -0.42 6.82 7.56
N PHE A 37 -0.91 6.92 6.32
CA PHE A 37 -0.08 6.92 5.12
C PHE A 37 0.13 8.30 4.51
N HIS A 38 -0.44 9.36 5.07
CA HIS A 38 -0.36 10.70 4.46
C HIS A 38 1.09 11.12 4.18
N ASN A 39 2.00 10.95 5.15
CA ASN A 39 3.42 11.29 4.98
C ASN A 39 4.11 10.45 3.90
N VAL A 40 3.74 9.18 3.76
CA VAL A 40 4.31 8.28 2.75
C VAL A 40 3.82 8.70 1.36
N ILE A 41 2.55 9.04 1.24
CA ILE A 41 1.92 9.48 -0.01
C ILE A 41 2.51 10.83 -0.44
N THR A 42 2.63 11.80 0.48
CA THR A 42 3.21 13.11 0.15
C THR A 42 4.68 13.01 -0.27
N ASP A 43 5.50 12.25 0.46
CA ASP A 43 6.90 11.99 0.07
C ASP A 43 7.00 11.27 -1.29
N PHE A 44 6.16 10.26 -1.52
CA PHE A 44 6.11 9.56 -2.80
C PHE A 44 5.79 10.50 -3.96
N MET A 45 4.73 11.30 -3.83
CA MET A 45 4.32 12.19 -4.91
C MET A 45 5.34 13.32 -5.14
N LEU A 46 5.97 13.87 -4.09
CA LEU A 46 7.06 14.85 -4.23
C LEU A 46 8.22 14.25 -5.05
N ARG A 47 8.66 13.04 -4.69
CA ARG A 47 9.72 12.33 -5.44
C ARG A 47 9.31 12.01 -6.88
N LEU A 48 8.02 11.76 -7.12
CA LEU A 48 7.49 11.55 -8.45
C LEU A 48 7.63 12.81 -9.30
N ILE A 49 7.30 13.98 -8.76
CA ILE A 49 7.42 15.28 -9.45
C ILE A 49 8.88 15.66 -9.70
N ASP A 50 9.76 15.39 -8.73
CA ASP A 50 11.19 15.67 -8.89
C ASP A 50 11.83 14.84 -10.03
N ARG A 51 11.32 13.63 -10.28
CA ARG A 51 11.87 12.69 -11.28
C ARG A 51 11.16 12.77 -12.63
N SER A 52 9.84 12.92 -12.61
CA SER A 52 9.00 13.07 -13.79
C SER A 52 8.60 14.52 -13.83
N SER A 53 9.14 15.28 -14.81
CA SER A 53 8.85 16.70 -14.97
C SER A 53 7.39 17.00 -14.63
N ALA A 54 7.16 17.96 -13.74
CA ALA A 54 5.86 18.40 -13.22
C ALA A 54 4.70 18.49 -14.25
N PHE A 55 5.05 18.57 -15.53
CA PHE A 55 4.20 18.51 -16.71
C PHE A 55 3.11 17.42 -16.71
N LEU A 56 3.36 16.22 -16.16
CA LEU A 56 2.37 15.14 -16.23
C LEU A 56 1.12 15.41 -15.40
N LEU A 57 1.28 16.00 -14.22
CA LEU A 57 0.15 16.32 -13.34
C LEU A 57 -0.54 17.61 -13.76
N SER A 58 0.20 18.61 -14.22
CA SER A 58 -0.39 19.87 -14.68
C SER A 58 -1.21 19.74 -15.98
N SER A 59 -1.08 18.64 -16.72
CA SER A 59 -1.82 18.39 -17.97
C SER A 59 -3.21 17.77 -17.78
N ILE A 60 -3.56 17.27 -16.59
CA ILE A 60 -4.85 16.60 -16.36
C ILE A 60 -5.88 17.65 -15.93
N ILE A 61 -6.85 17.90 -16.80
CA ILE A 61 -7.97 18.81 -16.54
C ILE A 61 -9.20 17.96 -16.17
N PRO A 62 -9.89 18.25 -15.05
CA PRO A 62 -11.15 17.61 -14.73
C PRO A 62 -12.19 17.95 -15.80
N THR A 63 -12.74 16.94 -16.47
CA THR A 63 -13.84 17.17 -17.42
C THR A 63 -15.15 17.49 -16.70
N ASP A 64 -15.31 16.97 -15.47
CA ASP A 64 -16.50 17.15 -14.64
C ASP A 64 -16.09 17.38 -13.16
N PRO A 65 -16.05 18.64 -12.70
CA PRO A 65 -15.72 18.98 -11.33
C PRO A 65 -16.70 18.42 -10.28
N GLU A 66 -17.98 18.24 -10.64
CA GLU A 66 -19.03 17.78 -9.72
C GLU A 66 -18.78 16.32 -9.31
N VAL A 67 -18.33 15.49 -10.26
CA VAL A 67 -17.94 14.10 -10.00
C VAL A 67 -16.75 14.02 -9.03
N MET A 68 -15.79 14.94 -9.13
CA MET A 68 -14.67 14.99 -8.18
C MET A 68 -15.10 15.42 -6.79
N GLU A 69 -15.99 16.40 -6.68
CA GLU A 69 -16.55 16.82 -5.40
C GLU A 69 -17.32 15.67 -4.74
N MET A 70 -18.18 14.97 -5.49
CA MET A 70 -18.86 13.78 -5.01
C MET A 70 -17.89 12.68 -4.57
N PHE A 71 -16.76 12.51 -5.28
CA PHE A 71 -15.73 11.56 -4.89
C PHE A 71 -15.11 11.93 -3.54
N PHE A 72 -14.78 13.20 -3.29
CA PHE A 72 -14.24 13.64 -2.01
C PHE A 72 -15.24 13.49 -0.87
N ILE A 73 -16.52 13.81 -1.11
CA ILE A 73 -17.58 13.60 -0.12
C ILE A 73 -17.70 12.12 0.25
N ALA A 74 -17.66 11.22 -0.74
CA ALA A 74 -17.76 9.78 -0.51
C ALA A 74 -16.56 9.20 0.28
N HIS A 75 -15.43 9.90 0.31
CA HIS A 75 -14.17 9.43 0.92
C HIS A 75 -13.58 10.45 1.89
N GLU A 76 -14.41 11.30 2.50
CA GLU A 76 -13.99 12.45 3.31
C GLU A 76 -12.96 12.06 4.39
N ASP A 77 -13.14 10.90 5.02
CA ASP A 77 -12.26 10.35 6.05
C ASP A 77 -10.86 9.98 5.54
N LYS A 78 -10.70 9.79 4.23
CA LYS A 78 -9.47 9.35 3.55
C LYS A 78 -8.82 10.47 2.74
N VAL A 79 -9.45 11.64 2.66
CA VAL A 79 -8.91 12.77 1.93
C VAL A 79 -7.67 13.32 2.64
N ILE A 80 -6.62 13.56 1.87
CA ILE A 80 -5.43 14.26 2.37
C ILE A 80 -5.73 15.77 2.35
N PRO A 81 -5.60 16.48 3.49
CA PRO A 81 -5.82 17.92 3.55
C PRO A 81 -4.90 18.68 2.59
N LEU A 82 -5.41 19.74 1.97
CA LEU A 82 -4.65 20.54 1.02
C LEU A 82 -3.40 21.17 1.65
N GLU A 83 -3.43 21.47 2.95
CA GLU A 83 -2.29 22.00 3.69
C GLU A 83 -1.11 21.03 3.69
N GLN A 84 -1.38 19.72 3.67
CA GLN A 84 -0.34 18.68 3.57
C GLN A 84 0.20 18.52 2.15
N LEU A 85 -0.54 19.00 1.15
CA LEU A 85 -0.18 18.92 -0.27
C LEU A 85 0.34 20.26 -0.83
N ALA A 86 0.37 21.33 -0.03
CA ALA A 86 0.71 22.68 -0.50
C ALA A 86 2.08 22.73 -1.20
N GLN A 87 3.12 22.17 -0.56
CA GLN A 87 4.46 22.12 -1.14
C GLN A 87 4.49 21.37 -2.48
N LEU A 88 3.71 20.30 -2.59
CA LEU A 88 3.60 19.53 -3.81
C LEU A 88 2.93 20.33 -4.93
N ILE A 89 1.83 21.01 -4.61
CA ILE A 89 1.07 21.84 -5.55
C ILE A 89 1.94 22.97 -6.08
N ASP A 90 2.67 23.65 -5.19
CA ASP A 90 3.57 24.75 -5.55
C ASP A 90 4.72 24.28 -6.44
N ASN A 91 5.35 23.15 -6.11
CA ASN A 91 6.47 22.60 -6.87
C ASN A 91 6.04 22.06 -8.25
N ALA A 92 4.87 21.44 -8.33
CA ALA A 92 4.38 20.85 -9.58
C ALA A 92 3.62 21.83 -10.48
N GLY A 93 3.18 22.97 -9.96
CA GLY A 93 2.23 23.84 -10.64
C GLY A 93 0.96 23.07 -11.08
N CYS A 94 0.57 22.04 -10.33
CA CYS A 94 -0.57 21.18 -10.66
C CYS A 94 -1.86 21.69 -10.00
N SER A 95 -3.00 21.28 -10.52
CA SER A 95 -4.30 21.60 -9.89
C SER A 95 -4.37 21.03 -8.46
N PRO A 96 -4.78 21.83 -7.45
CA PRO A 96 -5.01 21.35 -6.08
C PRO A 96 -5.98 20.16 -6.03
N TYR A 97 -7.05 20.23 -6.84
CA TYR A 97 -8.04 19.16 -6.93
C TYR A 97 -7.45 17.86 -7.45
N LEU A 98 -6.57 17.92 -8.45
CA LEU A 98 -5.92 16.74 -8.98
C LEU A 98 -4.92 16.13 -7.99
N ALA A 99 -4.10 16.98 -7.37
CA ALA A 99 -3.18 16.54 -6.33
C ALA A 99 -3.92 15.80 -5.21
N GLN A 100 -5.02 16.40 -4.73
CA GLN A 100 -5.85 15.82 -3.69
C GLN A 100 -6.56 14.54 -4.15
N PHE A 101 -7.05 14.49 -5.40
CA PHE A 101 -7.67 13.30 -5.98
C PHE A 101 -6.71 12.11 -6.03
N LEU A 102 -5.51 12.31 -6.59
CA LEU A 102 -4.48 11.27 -6.66
C LEU A 102 -4.03 10.82 -5.28
N ALA A 103 -3.79 11.77 -4.38
CA ALA A 103 -3.41 11.47 -3.00
C ALA A 103 -4.49 10.65 -2.28
N THR A 104 -5.76 10.96 -2.51
CA THR A 104 -6.91 10.23 -1.94
C THR A 104 -7.02 8.82 -2.53
N ILE A 105 -6.83 8.64 -3.84
CA ILE A 105 -6.77 7.30 -4.47
C ILE A 105 -5.67 6.45 -3.83
N LEU A 106 -4.47 7.01 -3.68
CA LEU A 106 -3.35 6.32 -3.04
C LEU A 106 -3.68 5.96 -1.59
N ASN A 107 -4.33 6.86 -0.86
CA ASN A 107 -4.73 6.58 0.52
C ASN A 107 -5.78 5.46 0.59
N ILE A 108 -6.82 5.50 -0.25
CA ILE A 108 -7.81 4.42 -0.34
C ILE A 108 -7.12 3.08 -0.62
N PHE A 109 -6.19 3.06 -1.59
CA PHE A 109 -5.49 1.84 -1.97
C PHE A 109 -4.61 1.29 -0.86
N LEU A 110 -3.87 2.14 -0.14
CA LEU A 110 -2.98 1.70 0.94
C LEU A 110 -3.73 1.32 2.23
N LEU A 111 -4.91 1.90 2.46
CA LEU A 111 -5.74 1.57 3.63
C LEU A 111 -6.41 0.20 3.52
N ASP A 112 -6.52 -0.34 2.31
CA ASP A 112 -7.06 -1.66 2.02
C ASP A 112 -5.95 -2.71 2.17
N ASP A 113 -6.14 -3.63 3.12
CA ASP A 113 -5.14 -4.65 3.45
C ASP A 113 -4.93 -5.65 2.30
N GLU A 114 -5.96 -5.95 1.49
CA GLU A 114 -5.84 -6.84 0.31
C GLU A 114 -4.97 -6.17 -0.77
N ASN A 115 -5.14 -4.87 -0.96
CA ASN A 115 -4.33 -4.09 -1.90
C ASN A 115 -2.90 -3.88 -1.40
N LEU A 116 -2.71 -3.78 -0.08
CA LEU A 116 -1.39 -3.68 0.53
C LEU A 116 -0.60 -4.98 0.38
N GLU A 117 -1.28 -6.14 0.47
CA GLU A 117 -0.66 -7.45 0.25
C GLU A 117 0.04 -7.52 -1.13
N ILE A 118 -0.57 -6.95 -2.17
CA ILE A 118 0.01 -6.88 -3.53
C ILE A 118 1.39 -6.19 -3.52
N PHE A 119 1.57 -5.12 -2.75
CA PHE A 119 2.86 -4.43 -2.63
C PHE A 119 3.89 -5.23 -1.83
N THR A 120 3.43 -6.01 -0.84
CA THR A 120 4.33 -6.78 0.03
C THR A 120 4.79 -8.10 -0.59
N ILE A 121 3.96 -8.74 -1.42
CA ILE A 121 4.32 -10.02 -2.08
C ILE A 121 5.56 -9.87 -2.96
N ASP A 122 5.72 -8.73 -3.65
CA ASP A 122 6.92 -8.45 -4.44
C ASP A 122 8.15 -8.04 -3.61
N SER A 123 7.97 -7.69 -2.33
CA SER A 123 9.08 -7.31 -1.44
C SER A 123 9.81 -8.49 -0.80
N GLU A 124 9.20 -9.68 -0.80
CA GLU A 124 9.86 -10.93 -0.37
C GLU A 124 10.74 -11.56 -1.47
N ILE A 125 10.64 -11.07 -2.72
CA ILE A 125 11.50 -11.49 -3.82
C ILE A 125 12.78 -10.63 -3.82
N ARG A 126 13.67 -10.85 -2.85
CA ARG A 126 15.07 -10.43 -2.99
C ARG A 126 16.05 -11.21 -2.12
#